data_AF-A0AAN2PIE8-F1
#
_entry.id   AF-A0AAN2PIE8-F1
#
_cell.length_a   1.000
_cell.length_b   1.000
_cell.length_c   1.000
_cell.angle_alpha   90.00
_cell.angle_beta   90.00
_cell.angle_gamma   90.00
#
_symmetry.space_group_name_H-M   'P 1'
#
loop_
_entity.id
_entity.type
_entity.pdbx_description
1 polymer ?
#
loop_
_entity_poly.entity_id
_entity_poly.type
_entity_poly.pdbx_seq_one_letter_code
_entity_poly.pdbx_strand_id
1 'polypeptide(L)'
;MIKITLFIPTFILLLLLAACNGGGESFEPKVEQEKATEVINSVLTSFEDQEKVAEAKTSDEANVTAWKKLKEKNIAALSKDLEVEDQKRLLYLLTLNKADDLSNGETKSNILFTHNTEIKDVSLDQEKKIFTFDIERSGFDHKLITLDKQEDVWKIVTVQDPE
;
A
#
# COMPACT_ATOMS: atom_id res chain seq x y z
N MET A 1 -80.30 -12.14 -23.46
CA MET A 1 -79.22 -11.15 -23.70
C MET A 1 -77.92 -11.74 -23.18
N ILE A 2 -77.03 -12.10 -24.10
CA ILE A 2 -75.75 -12.76 -23.82
C ILE A 2 -74.75 -11.68 -23.38
N LYS A 3 -74.24 -11.75 -22.15
CA LYS A 3 -73.12 -10.90 -21.72
C LYS A 3 -71.82 -11.64 -22.02
N ILE A 4 -71.06 -11.04 -22.92
CA ILE A 4 -69.78 -11.52 -23.43
C ILE A 4 -68.74 -11.42 -22.31
N THR A 5 -68.10 -12.55 -22.03
CA THR A 5 -66.99 -12.72 -21.11
C THR A 5 -65.77 -11.97 -21.63
N LEU A 6 -65.25 -11.00 -20.86
CA LEU A 6 -63.99 -10.32 -21.17
C LEU A 6 -62.85 -11.19 -20.64
N PHE A 7 -62.23 -11.97 -21.53
CA PHE A 7 -61.01 -12.72 -21.29
C PHE A 7 -59.83 -11.73 -21.40
N ILE A 8 -59.14 -11.44 -20.30
CA ILE A 8 -57.88 -10.70 -20.32
C ILE A 8 -56.75 -11.74 -20.37
N PRO A 9 -56.00 -11.87 -21.47
CA PRO A 9 -54.82 -12.74 -21.50
C PRO A 9 -53.66 -11.99 -20.82
N THR A 10 -53.47 -12.21 -19.52
CA THR A 10 -52.20 -11.90 -18.83
C THR A 10 -51.14 -12.93 -19.22
N PHE A 11 -50.66 -12.80 -20.45
CA PHE A 11 -49.35 -13.32 -20.87
C PHE A 11 -48.40 -12.13 -20.89
N ILE A 12 -47.14 -12.35 -20.50
CA ILE A 12 -46.05 -11.39 -20.30
C ILE A 12 -45.95 -10.88 -18.84
N LEU A 13 -45.26 -11.64 -17.99
CA LEU A 13 -43.89 -11.29 -17.54
C LEU A 13 -43.28 -12.45 -16.74
N LEU A 14 -42.69 -13.42 -17.46
CA LEU A 14 -41.59 -14.24 -16.96
C LEU A 14 -40.30 -13.46 -17.23
N LEU A 15 -39.27 -13.65 -16.37
CA LEU A 15 -37.94 -13.01 -16.32
C LEU A 15 -37.95 -11.74 -15.44
N LEU A 16 -37.33 -11.65 -14.27
CA LEU A 16 -36.07 -12.23 -13.79
C LEU A 16 -36.15 -12.56 -12.30
N LEU A 17 -36.04 -13.84 -11.96
CA LEU A 17 -35.29 -14.27 -10.77
C LEU A 17 -33.80 -13.93 -11.02
N ALA A 18 -33.09 -13.59 -9.94
CA ALA A 18 -31.67 -13.22 -9.87
C ALA A 18 -31.34 -11.73 -10.14
N ALA A 19 -31.56 -10.88 -9.14
CA ALA A 19 -30.72 -9.70 -8.92
C ALA A 19 -30.83 -9.25 -7.45
N CYS A 20 -30.16 -9.98 -6.54
CA CYS A 20 -29.67 -9.50 -5.23
C CYS A 20 -28.87 -10.63 -4.55
N ASN A 21 -27.90 -11.21 -5.26
CA ASN A 21 -26.74 -11.81 -4.61
C ASN A 21 -25.57 -10.91 -4.99
N GLY A 22 -24.85 -10.46 -3.96
CA GLY A 22 -23.83 -9.42 -4.07
C GLY A 22 -22.87 -9.68 -5.23
N GLY A 23 -22.68 -8.66 -6.05
CA GLY A 23 -21.55 -8.58 -6.97
C GLY A 23 -20.28 -8.40 -6.15
N GLY A 24 -19.83 -9.45 -5.47
CA GLY A 24 -18.46 -9.55 -5.02
C GLY A 24 -17.65 -10.02 -6.21
N GLU A 25 -16.74 -9.20 -6.71
CA GLU A 25 -15.68 -9.70 -7.59
C GLU A 25 -15.06 -10.94 -6.92
N SER A 26 -15.01 -12.06 -7.64
CA SER A 26 -14.29 -13.23 -7.16
C SER A 26 -12.82 -12.84 -6.99
N PHE A 27 -12.24 -13.15 -5.82
CA PHE A 27 -10.82 -12.91 -5.56
C PHE A 27 -9.98 -13.75 -6.52
N GLU A 28 -9.35 -13.10 -7.50
CA GLU A 28 -8.43 -13.73 -8.44
C GLU A 28 -6.99 -13.45 -8.02
N PRO A 29 -6.25 -14.44 -7.47
CA PRO A 29 -4.94 -14.21 -6.84
C PRO A 29 -3.93 -13.45 -7.71
N LYS A 30 -3.86 -13.74 -9.01
CA LYS A 30 -2.90 -13.09 -9.91
C LYS A 30 -3.24 -11.63 -10.16
N VAL A 31 -4.50 -11.34 -10.47
CA VAL A 31 -4.99 -9.97 -10.66
C VAL A 31 -4.80 -9.15 -9.39
N GLU A 32 -5.05 -9.76 -8.25
CA GLU A 32 -4.92 -9.11 -6.96
C GLU A 32 -3.46 -8.90 -6.54
N GLN A 33 -2.56 -9.83 -6.88
CA GLN A 33 -1.12 -9.67 -6.70
C GLN A 33 -0.58 -8.53 -7.57
N GLU A 34 -1.04 -8.38 -8.81
CA GLU A 34 -0.66 -7.28 -9.71
C GLU A 34 -1.04 -5.93 -9.08
N LYS A 35 -2.29 -5.79 -8.63
CA LYS A 35 -2.77 -4.57 -7.93
C LYS A 35 -1.95 -4.28 -6.66
N ALA A 36 -1.65 -5.28 -5.84
CA ALA A 36 -0.85 -5.12 -4.64
C ALA A 36 0.61 -4.72 -4.98
N THR A 37 1.16 -5.26 -6.06
CA THR A 37 2.51 -4.94 -6.56
C THR A 37 2.58 -3.50 -7.06
N GLU A 38 1.54 -3.00 -7.74
CA GLU A 38 1.44 -1.59 -8.12
C GLU A 38 1.47 -0.66 -6.91
N VAL A 39 0.78 -1.02 -5.82
CA VAL A 39 0.82 -0.25 -4.57
C VAL A 39 2.24 -0.19 -3.99
N ILE A 40 2.92 -1.33 -3.87
CA ILE A 40 4.31 -1.35 -3.39
C ILE A 40 5.22 -0.50 -4.29
N ASN A 41 5.17 -0.71 -5.61
CA ASN A 41 6.01 0.03 -6.54
C ASN A 41 5.74 1.54 -6.49
N SER A 42 4.49 1.96 -6.29
CA SER A 42 4.15 3.38 -6.13
C SER A 42 4.85 4.00 -4.92
N VAL A 43 5.01 3.25 -3.83
CA VAL A 43 5.73 3.70 -2.62
C VAL A 43 7.24 3.68 -2.84
N LEU A 44 7.79 2.59 -3.37
CA LEU A 44 9.23 2.42 -3.62
C LEU A 44 9.79 3.42 -4.63
N THR A 45 8.95 3.96 -5.51
CA THR A 45 9.32 4.95 -6.54
C THR A 45 8.68 6.31 -6.32
N SER A 46 8.17 6.57 -5.11
CA SER A 46 7.36 7.76 -4.83
C SER A 46 8.11 9.08 -5.00
N PHE A 47 9.44 9.10 -4.94
CA PHE A 47 10.29 10.29 -5.14
C PHE A 47 11.42 10.01 -6.12
N GLU A 48 12.11 11.07 -6.59
CA GLU A 48 13.33 10.89 -7.38
C GLU A 48 14.43 10.25 -6.52
N ASP A 49 15.32 9.47 -7.14
CA ASP A 49 16.45 8.87 -6.41
C ASP A 49 17.37 9.98 -5.87
N GLN A 50 17.79 9.84 -4.62
CA GLN A 50 18.54 10.85 -3.85
C GLN A 50 17.81 12.18 -3.62
N GLU A 51 16.49 12.26 -3.84
CA GLU A 51 15.71 13.45 -3.51
C GLU A 51 15.78 13.75 -2.00
N LYS A 52 16.16 14.99 -1.62
CA LYS A 52 16.20 15.39 -0.22
C LYS A 52 14.78 15.58 0.33
N VAL A 53 14.30 14.59 1.08
CA VAL A 53 12.97 14.62 1.70
C VAL A 53 12.97 15.39 3.01
N ALA A 54 14.07 15.41 3.78
CA ALA A 54 14.14 16.22 5.00
C ALA A 54 15.55 16.66 5.36
N GLU A 55 15.60 17.65 6.24
CA GLU A 55 16.82 18.22 6.76
C GLU A 55 16.57 18.81 8.14
N ALA A 56 17.39 18.47 9.14
CA ALA A 56 17.28 19.01 10.49
C ALA A 56 18.61 18.93 11.26
N LYS A 57 18.64 19.48 12.49
CA LYS A 57 19.83 19.42 13.36
C LYS A 57 20.09 18.00 13.85
N THR A 58 19.03 17.24 14.10
CA THR A 58 19.12 15.85 14.58
C THR A 58 18.47 14.89 13.58
N SER A 59 18.88 13.61 13.62
CA SER A 59 18.26 12.57 12.80
C SER A 59 16.78 12.38 13.14
N ASP A 60 16.40 12.51 14.42
CA ASP A 60 15.02 12.28 14.84
C ASP A 60 14.08 13.36 14.30
N GLU A 61 14.48 14.63 14.37
CA GLU A 61 13.74 15.74 13.77
C GLU A 61 13.61 15.59 12.25
N ALA A 62 14.69 15.16 11.60
CA ALA A 62 14.71 14.94 10.16
C ALA A 62 13.80 13.77 9.77
N ASN A 63 13.81 12.68 10.54
CA ASN A 63 12.96 11.50 10.33
C ASN A 63 11.47 11.82 10.48
N VAL A 64 11.08 12.61 11.49
CA VAL A 64 9.68 13.07 11.64
C VAL A 64 9.23 13.86 10.41
N THR A 65 10.09 14.75 9.91
CA THR A 65 9.80 15.56 8.73
C THR A 65 9.74 14.71 7.45
N ALA A 66 10.67 13.78 7.29
CA ALA A 66 10.73 12.88 6.14
C ALA A 66 9.50 11.98 6.09
N TRP A 67 9.14 11.38 7.23
CA TRP A 67 7.95 10.54 7.33
C TRP A 67 6.67 11.32 7.00
N LYS A 68 6.54 12.56 7.46
CA LYS A 68 5.38 13.41 7.11
C LYS A 68 5.23 13.55 5.59
N LYS A 69 6.30 13.91 4.87
CA LYS A 69 6.26 14.06 3.40
C LYS A 69 5.97 12.75 2.70
N LEU A 70 6.59 11.66 3.16
CA LEU A 70 6.39 10.32 2.60
C LEU A 70 4.94 9.89 2.75
N LYS A 71 4.36 10.09 3.93
CA LYS A 71 2.95 9.79 4.22
C LYS A 71 2.00 10.63 3.36
N GLU A 72 2.26 11.93 3.21
CA GLU A 72 1.44 12.81 2.38
C GLU A 72 1.41 12.35 0.91
N LYS A 73 2.55 11.92 0.36
CA LYS A 73 2.64 11.44 -1.03
C LYS A 73 2.05 10.05 -1.24
N ASN A 74 2.04 9.21 -0.20
CA ASN A 74 1.64 7.80 -0.26
C ASN A 74 0.35 7.49 0.53
N ILE A 75 -0.50 8.48 0.78
CA ILE A 75 -1.68 8.32 1.67
C ILE A 75 -2.66 7.23 1.20
N ALA A 76 -2.74 6.95 -0.10
CA ALA A 76 -3.60 5.90 -0.64
C ALA A 76 -3.05 4.48 -0.36
N ALA A 77 -1.73 4.34 -0.31
CA ALA A 77 -1.02 3.09 -0.12
C ALA A 77 -0.82 2.71 1.36
N LEU A 78 -0.91 3.68 2.27
CA LEU A 78 -0.65 3.47 3.69
C LEU A 78 -1.95 3.29 4.47
N SER A 79 -2.01 2.24 5.31
CA SER A 79 -3.10 2.13 6.27
C SER A 79 -3.04 3.25 7.30
N LYS A 80 -4.21 3.68 7.78
CA LYS A 80 -4.32 4.67 8.87
C LYS A 80 -3.81 4.10 10.20
N ASP A 81 -3.86 2.77 10.33
CA ASP A 81 -3.52 2.03 11.54
C ASP A 81 -2.10 1.44 11.49
N LEU A 82 -1.26 1.87 10.54
CA LEU A 82 0.13 1.43 10.44
C LEU A 82 0.88 1.85 11.71
N GLU A 83 1.43 0.88 12.44
CA GLU A 83 2.09 1.10 13.72
C GLU A 83 3.34 1.97 13.61
N VAL A 84 3.67 2.72 14.67
CA VAL A 84 4.80 3.68 14.66
C VAL A 84 6.13 2.99 14.34
N GLU A 85 6.37 1.78 14.83
CA GLU A 85 7.58 1.02 14.51
C GLU A 85 7.63 0.59 13.04
N ASP A 86 6.48 0.27 12.45
CA ASP A 86 6.39 -0.12 11.04
C ASP A 86 6.58 1.09 10.13
N GLN A 87 6.09 2.27 10.55
CA GLN A 87 6.40 3.55 9.89
C GLN A 87 7.91 3.83 9.88
N LYS A 88 8.60 3.58 11.00
CA LYS A 88 10.06 3.75 11.11
C LYS A 88 10.80 2.77 10.20
N ARG A 89 10.39 1.49 10.16
CA ARG A 89 10.98 0.49 9.26
C ARG A 89 10.76 0.84 7.80
N LEU A 90 9.57 1.32 7.43
CA LEU A 90 9.29 1.77 6.08
C LEU A 90 10.13 3.00 5.71
N LEU A 91 10.25 3.98 6.60
CA LEU A 91 11.12 5.13 6.39
C LEU A 91 12.58 4.69 6.19
N TYR A 92 13.04 3.74 7.01
CA TYR A 92 14.37 3.17 6.90
C TYR A 92 14.59 2.48 5.54
N LEU A 93 13.62 1.70 5.06
CA LEU A 93 13.70 1.07 3.73
C LEU A 93 13.89 2.12 2.63
N LEU A 94 13.11 3.19 2.68
CA LEU A 94 12.96 4.15 1.60
C LEU A 94 13.99 5.27 1.62
N THR A 95 14.76 5.43 2.71
CA THR A 95 15.61 6.61 2.89
C THR A 95 16.99 6.32 3.45
N LEU A 96 17.97 7.13 3.04
CA LEU A 96 19.32 7.16 3.58
C LEU A 96 19.51 8.46 4.38
N ASN A 97 20.12 8.36 5.56
CA ASN A 97 20.59 9.53 6.29
C ASN A 97 22.03 9.86 5.89
N LYS A 98 22.24 11.08 5.40
CA LYS A 98 23.56 11.66 5.14
C LYS A 98 23.81 12.81 6.12
N ALA A 99 24.74 12.59 7.04
CA ALA A 99 25.23 13.61 7.94
C ALA A 99 26.22 14.54 7.22
N ASP A 100 26.04 15.85 7.36
CA ASP A 100 26.95 16.87 6.82
C ASP A 100 27.51 17.73 7.98
N ASP A 101 28.83 17.92 7.99
CA ASP A 101 29.50 18.80 8.94
C ASP A 101 29.36 20.27 8.53
N LEU A 102 28.98 21.12 9.47
CA LEU A 102 28.82 22.55 9.29
C LEU A 102 30.08 23.30 9.71
N SER A 103 30.30 24.48 9.13
CA SER A 103 31.48 25.32 9.40
C SER A 103 31.57 25.82 10.85
N ASN A 104 30.47 25.77 11.60
CA ASN A 104 30.41 26.10 13.02
C ASN A 104 30.73 24.91 13.94
N GLY A 105 31.10 23.74 13.39
CA GLY A 105 31.41 22.51 14.12
C GLY A 105 30.18 21.69 14.54
N GLU A 106 28.97 22.09 14.14
CA GLU A 106 27.76 21.28 14.30
C GLU A 106 27.61 20.28 13.13
N THR A 107 26.80 19.24 13.31
CA THR A 107 26.44 18.29 12.25
C THR A 107 24.95 18.44 11.92
N LYS A 108 24.59 18.29 10.65
CA LYS A 108 23.21 18.31 10.15
C LYS A 108 22.83 16.96 9.58
N SER A 109 21.59 16.53 9.79
CA SER A 109 21.06 15.31 9.18
C SER A 109 20.23 15.64 7.94
N ASN A 110 20.56 15.00 6.82
CA ASN A 110 19.81 15.07 5.58
C ASN A 110 19.23 13.69 5.27
N ILE A 111 17.92 13.60 5.18
CA ILE A 111 17.24 12.37 4.78
C ILE A 111 16.98 12.44 3.28
N LEU A 112 17.56 11.49 2.55
CA LEU A 112 17.43 11.37 1.11
C LEU A 112 16.56 10.15 0.81
N PHE A 113 15.63 10.27 -0.13
CA PHE A 113 14.96 9.10 -0.70
C PHE A 113 15.97 8.28 -1.51
N THR A 114 15.77 6.97 -1.58
CA THR A 114 16.68 6.11 -2.35
C THR A 114 15.94 4.98 -3.05
N HIS A 115 16.35 4.67 -4.28
CA HIS A 115 15.89 3.51 -5.06
C HIS A 115 16.82 2.32 -4.87
N ASN A 116 17.20 2.05 -3.62
CA ASN A 116 18.08 0.93 -3.28
C ASN A 116 17.31 -0.29 -2.76
N THR A 117 16.02 -0.36 -3.06
CA THR A 117 15.12 -1.44 -2.64
C THR A 117 14.53 -2.17 -3.84
N GLU A 118 14.39 -3.49 -3.74
CA GLU A 118 13.73 -4.32 -4.74
C GLU A 118 12.83 -5.38 -4.12
N ILE A 119 11.77 -5.75 -4.84
CA ILE A 119 10.89 -6.88 -4.46
C ILE A 119 11.62 -8.18 -4.82
N LYS A 120 11.91 -9.00 -3.81
CA LYS A 120 12.53 -10.32 -4.00
C LYS A 120 11.52 -11.42 -4.22
N ASP A 121 10.52 -11.46 -3.36
CA ASP A 121 9.50 -12.48 -3.40
C ASP A 121 8.16 -11.93 -2.93
N VAL A 122 7.09 -12.61 -3.32
CA VAL A 122 5.72 -12.28 -2.94
C VAL A 122 4.99 -13.56 -2.55
N SER A 123 4.47 -13.58 -1.33
CA SER A 123 3.66 -14.67 -0.81
C SER A 123 2.21 -14.24 -0.60
N LEU A 124 1.30 -15.21 -0.71
CA LEU A 124 -0.13 -15.04 -0.48
C LEU A 124 -0.59 -15.96 0.65
N ASP A 125 -1.15 -15.38 1.70
CA ASP A 125 -1.99 -16.13 2.64
C ASP A 125 -3.41 -16.21 2.04
N GLN A 126 -3.80 -17.40 1.55
CA GLN A 126 -5.08 -17.58 0.87
C GLN A 126 -6.30 -17.46 1.80
N GLU A 127 -6.14 -17.79 3.08
CA GLU A 127 -7.24 -17.74 4.05
C GLU A 127 -7.55 -16.29 4.40
N LYS A 128 -6.51 -15.52 4.70
CA LYS A 128 -6.63 -14.09 5.05
C LYS A 128 -6.71 -13.19 3.83
N LYS A 129 -6.35 -13.69 2.65
CA LYS A 129 -6.27 -12.93 1.39
C LYS A 129 -5.35 -11.71 1.52
N ILE A 130 -4.19 -11.89 2.13
CA ILE A 130 -3.16 -10.85 2.29
C ILE A 130 -1.91 -11.23 1.49
N PHE A 131 -1.21 -10.21 0.99
CA PHE A 131 0.07 -10.40 0.31
C PHE A 131 1.20 -9.93 1.21
N THR A 132 2.28 -10.71 1.28
CA THR A 132 3.51 -10.30 1.96
C THR A 132 4.65 -10.25 0.96
N PHE A 133 5.27 -9.08 0.85
CA PHE A 133 6.38 -8.78 -0.04
C PHE A 133 7.68 -8.81 0.75
N ASP A 134 8.63 -9.62 0.33
CA ASP A 134 10.01 -9.53 0.79
C ASP A 134 10.71 -8.43 0.00
N ILE A 135 11.07 -7.35 0.69
CA ILE A 135 11.77 -6.20 0.14
C ILE A 135 13.21 -6.23 0.60
N GLU A 136 14.13 -6.41 -0.35
CA GLU A 136 15.56 -6.29 -0.08
C GLU A 136 16.00 -4.85 -0.29
N ARG A 137 16.80 -4.35 0.64
CA ARG A 137 17.51 -3.10 0.57
C ARG A 137 19.01 -3.34 0.47
N SER A 138 19.65 -2.69 -0.51
CA SER A 138 21.10 -2.66 -0.71
C SER A 138 21.76 -4.04 -0.82
N GLY A 139 21.05 -5.08 -1.27
CA GLY A 139 21.65 -6.39 -1.51
C GLY A 139 21.70 -7.35 -0.31
N PHE A 140 21.22 -6.96 0.87
CA PHE A 140 21.34 -7.82 2.07
C PHE A 140 20.35 -7.57 3.21
N ASP A 141 19.74 -6.39 3.32
CA ASP A 141 18.83 -6.09 4.43
C ASP A 141 17.39 -6.23 3.97
N HIS A 142 16.66 -7.15 4.60
CA HIS A 142 15.31 -7.51 4.18
C HIS A 142 14.28 -7.00 5.16
N LYS A 143 13.10 -6.65 4.62
CA LYS A 143 11.89 -6.39 5.41
C LYS A 143 10.69 -7.02 4.71
N LEU A 144 9.78 -7.56 5.50
CA LEU A 144 8.51 -8.09 5.04
C LEU A 144 7.45 -6.99 5.12
N ILE A 145 6.86 -6.63 3.98
CA ILE A 145 5.74 -5.68 3.91
C ILE A 145 4.46 -6.44 3.62
N THR A 146 3.49 -6.38 4.54
CA THR A 146 2.18 -7.01 4.35
C THR A 146 1.15 -5.98 3.87
N LEU A 147 0.41 -6.36 2.84
CA LEU A 147 -0.71 -5.61 2.29
C LEU A 147 -2.03 -6.34 2.56
N ASP A 148 -3.03 -5.57 2.97
CA ASP A 148 -4.41 -6.00 3.17
C ASP A 148 -5.37 -5.04 2.45
N LYS A 149 -6.55 -5.54 2.04
CA LYS A 149 -7.59 -4.73 1.42
C LYS A 149 -8.38 -3.98 2.49
N GLN A 150 -8.32 -2.65 2.44
CA GLN A 150 -9.14 -1.75 3.24
C GLN A 150 -10.00 -0.90 2.31
N GLU A 151 -11.33 -1.01 2.42
CA GLU A 151 -12.28 -0.30 1.54
C GLU A 151 -12.01 -0.61 0.05
N ASP A 152 -11.76 -1.89 -0.27
CA ASP A 152 -11.41 -2.42 -1.60
C ASP A 152 -10.07 -1.94 -2.19
N VAL A 153 -9.26 -1.21 -1.43
CA VAL A 153 -7.92 -0.75 -1.83
C VAL A 153 -6.84 -1.50 -1.06
N TRP A 154 -5.81 -1.97 -1.75
CA TRP A 154 -4.63 -2.57 -1.11
C TRP A 154 -3.84 -1.53 -0.35
N LYS A 155 -3.53 -1.80 0.92
CA LYS A 155 -2.76 -0.89 1.78
C LYS A 155 -1.71 -1.65 2.57
N ILE A 156 -0.57 -1.01 2.76
CA ILE A 156 0.47 -1.45 3.68
C ILE A 156 -0.09 -1.37 5.10
N VAL A 157 -0.19 -2.53 5.75
CA VAL A 157 -0.69 -2.68 7.12
C VAL A 157 0.40 -3.01 8.12
N THR A 158 1.50 -3.64 7.66
CA THR A 158 2.58 -4.11 8.53
C THR A 158 3.93 -4.03 7.82
N VAL A 159 5.00 -3.74 8.57
CA VAL A 159 6.40 -3.86 8.12
C VAL A 159 7.22 -4.55 9.19
N GLN A 160 7.83 -5.69 8.87
CA GLN A 160 8.53 -6.55 9.84
C GLN A 160 9.94 -6.92 9.37
N ASP A 161 10.79 -7.26 10.33
CA ASP A 161 12.04 -7.96 10.05
C ASP A 161 11.73 -9.44 9.72
N PRO A 162 12.47 -10.08 8.79
CA PRO A 162 12.34 -11.52 8.57
C PRO A 162 12.83 -12.31 9.81
N GLU A 163 12.23 -13.48 10.05
CA GLU A 163 12.60 -14.40 11.15
C GLU A 163 13.95 -15.10 10.93
#